data_AF-A0A0N0JSZ4-F1
#
_entry.id   AF-A0A0N0JSZ4-F1
#
_cell.length_a   1.000
_cell.length_b   1.000
_cell.length_c   1.000
_cell.angle_alpha   90.00
_cell.angle_beta   90.00
_cell.angle_gamma   90.00
#
_symmetry.space_group_name_H-M   'P 1'
#
loop_
_entity.id
_entity.type
_entity.pdbx_description
1 polymer ?
#
loop_
_entity_poly.entity_id
_entity_poly.type
_entity_poly.pdbx_seq_one_letter_code
_entity_poly.pdbx_strand_id
1 'polypeptide(L)'
;MAEQDTSPALQRPASATELFIAFTLLALQGFGGVLAVAQRVLVDQRRWLKREEFLELLSVGQVLPGPNVCNLALMIGDRFFGLRGAFAALAGMMAVPLLIVLALTAVYVHWSGHPMVAGALRGMAAVSAGLIIGSALKLMPALLKNPMGLPVCVALAAATFVGIAIMRWPLLWVLLVLCAIGWAYAYRCIRAEAMRKDGGAT
;
A
#
# COMPACT_ATOMS: atom_id res chain seq x y z
N MET A 1 -15.28 -40.21 9.93
CA MET A 1 -16.25 -39.15 9.62
C MET A 1 -15.47 -38.09 8.86
N ALA A 2 -15.65 -38.03 7.54
CA ALA A 2 -14.85 -37.20 6.65
C ALA A 2 -15.32 -35.75 6.80
N GLU A 3 -14.47 -34.89 7.36
CA GLU A 3 -14.69 -33.45 7.37
C GLU A 3 -14.51 -32.95 5.92
N GLN A 4 -15.62 -32.89 5.18
CA GLN A 4 -15.66 -32.30 3.85
C GLN A 4 -15.50 -30.79 3.99
N ASP A 5 -14.25 -30.33 3.94
CA ASP A 5 -13.87 -28.93 3.89
C ASP A 5 -14.54 -28.28 2.66
N THR A 6 -15.70 -27.66 2.88
CA THR A 6 -16.51 -26.98 1.87
C THR A 6 -15.90 -25.59 1.58
N SER A 7 -14.59 -25.54 1.41
CA SER A 7 -13.87 -24.36 0.99
C SER A 7 -14.08 -24.18 -0.53
N PRO A 8 -14.53 -23.01 -1.01
CA PRO A 8 -14.74 -22.79 -2.44
C PRO A 8 -13.46 -23.11 -3.22
N ALA A 9 -13.59 -23.83 -4.33
CA ALA A 9 -12.44 -24.28 -5.12
C ALA A 9 -11.59 -23.09 -5.59
N LEU A 10 -10.30 -23.13 -5.27
CA LEU A 10 -9.33 -22.15 -5.75
C LEU A 10 -9.20 -22.25 -7.26
N GLN A 11 -9.21 -21.09 -7.93
CA GLN A 11 -9.00 -21.00 -9.36
C GLN A 11 -7.52 -20.81 -9.65
N ARG A 12 -7.05 -21.32 -10.79
CA ARG A 12 -5.69 -21.07 -11.28
C ARG A 12 -5.77 -20.14 -12.48
N PRO A 13 -4.80 -19.23 -12.66
CA PRO A 13 -4.72 -18.45 -13.89
C PRO A 13 -4.60 -19.40 -15.08
N ALA A 14 -5.39 -19.16 -16.12
CA ALA A 14 -5.44 -19.99 -17.31
C ALA A 14 -4.20 -19.81 -18.20
N SER A 15 -3.53 -18.66 -18.12
CA SER A 15 -2.33 -18.36 -18.92
C SER A 15 -1.46 -17.27 -18.28
N ALA A 16 -0.21 -17.18 -18.73
CA ALA A 16 0.70 -16.08 -18.38
C ALA A 16 0.14 -14.71 -18.83
N THR A 17 -0.68 -14.68 -19.89
CA THR A 17 -1.36 -13.45 -20.35
C THR A 17 -2.42 -12.98 -19.36
N GLU A 18 -3.18 -13.89 -18.77
CA GLU A 18 -4.15 -13.52 -17.73
C GLU A 18 -3.44 -12.91 -16.51
N LEU A 19 -2.28 -13.46 -16.16
CA LEU A 19 -1.44 -12.94 -15.10
C LEU A 19 -0.94 -11.52 -15.43
N PHE A 20 -0.43 -11.32 -16.65
CA PHE A 20 -0.01 -10.00 -17.15
C PHE A 20 -1.15 -8.98 -17.06
N ILE A 21 -2.36 -9.34 -17.51
CA ILE A 21 -3.54 -8.45 -17.48
C ILE A 21 -3.96 -8.16 -16.04
N ALA A 22 -3.98 -9.16 -15.16
CA ALA A 22 -4.37 -8.97 -13.77
C ALA A 22 -3.42 -8.01 -13.04
N PHE A 23 -2.10 -8.19 -13.21
CA PHE A 23 -1.12 -7.29 -12.59
C PHE A 23 -1.08 -5.91 -13.24
N THR A 24 -1.37 -5.80 -14.54
CA THR A 24 -1.60 -4.52 -15.22
C THR A 24 -2.75 -3.75 -14.57
N LEU A 25 -3.90 -4.40 -14.40
CA LEU A 25 -5.08 -3.79 -13.78
C LEU A 25 -4.81 -3.40 -12.33
N LEU A 26 -4.07 -4.23 -11.61
CA LEU A 26 -3.67 -3.96 -10.23
C LEU A 26 -2.75 -2.73 -10.13
N ALA A 27 -1.82 -2.57 -11.07
CA ALA A 27 -0.98 -1.39 -11.16
C ALA A 27 -1.80 -0.11 -11.45
N LEU A 28 -2.79 -0.20 -12.33
CA LEU A 28 -3.69 0.92 -12.67
C LEU A 28 -4.65 1.31 -11.53
N GLN A 29 -5.02 0.35 -10.67
CA GLN A 29 -5.93 0.56 -9.54
C GLN A 29 -5.21 0.89 -8.22
N GLY A 30 -3.88 1.02 -8.26
CA GLY A 30 -3.03 1.14 -7.08
C GLY A 30 -3.19 2.41 -6.22
N PHE A 31 -4.05 3.34 -6.63
CA PHE A 31 -4.21 4.63 -6.00
C PHE A 31 -4.84 4.50 -4.59
N GLY A 32 -4.09 4.86 -3.55
CA GLY A 32 -4.58 4.92 -2.16
C GLY A 32 -4.61 3.60 -1.40
N GLY A 33 -4.03 2.51 -1.93
CA GLY A 33 -3.92 1.24 -1.20
C GLY A 33 -3.76 0.00 -2.07
N VAL A 34 -2.68 -0.08 -2.83
CA VAL A 34 -2.40 -1.20 -3.76
C VAL A 34 -2.56 -2.57 -3.09
N LEU A 35 -2.10 -2.75 -1.85
CA LEU A 35 -2.16 -4.04 -1.16
C LEU A 35 -3.61 -4.47 -0.84
N ALA A 36 -4.48 -3.54 -0.48
CA ALA A 36 -5.89 -3.84 -0.24
C ALA A 36 -6.60 -4.22 -1.55
N VAL A 37 -6.26 -3.53 -2.64
CA VAL A 37 -6.74 -3.86 -3.99
C VAL A 37 -6.20 -5.24 -4.42
N ALA A 38 -4.92 -5.52 -4.18
CA ALA A 38 -4.28 -6.78 -4.50
C ALA A 38 -4.95 -7.95 -3.75
N GLN A 39 -5.17 -7.81 -2.45
CA GLN A 39 -5.88 -8.83 -1.67
C GLN A 39 -7.29 -9.05 -2.23
N ARG A 40 -8.06 -7.98 -2.47
CA ARG A 40 -9.42 -8.11 -3.02
C ARG A 40 -9.43 -8.77 -4.40
N VAL A 41 -8.51 -8.40 -5.29
CA VAL A 41 -8.46 -8.96 -6.65
C VAL A 41 -8.00 -10.41 -6.62
N LEU A 42 -6.93 -10.72 -5.91
CA LEU A 42 -6.30 -12.05 -5.93
C LEU A 42 -7.05 -13.08 -5.07
N VAL A 43 -7.62 -12.65 -3.95
CA VAL A 43 -8.35 -13.52 -3.00
C VAL A 43 -9.84 -13.54 -3.31
N ASP A 44 -10.50 -12.38 -3.38
CA ASP A 44 -11.97 -12.34 -3.43
C ASP A 44 -12.52 -12.48 -4.86
N GLN A 45 -11.94 -11.77 -5.84
CA GLN A 45 -12.43 -11.75 -7.22
C GLN A 45 -11.91 -12.93 -8.03
N ARG A 46 -10.58 -13.11 -8.10
CA ARG A 46 -9.93 -14.15 -8.90
C ARG A 46 -9.80 -15.48 -8.17
N ARG A 47 -9.83 -15.48 -6.83
CA ARG A 47 -9.71 -16.69 -5.98
C ARG A 47 -8.48 -17.54 -6.31
N TRP A 48 -7.36 -16.87 -6.63
CA TRP A 48 -6.07 -17.52 -6.91
C TRP A 48 -5.33 -17.90 -5.63
N LEU A 49 -5.63 -17.22 -4.52
CA LEU A 49 -4.99 -17.40 -3.23
C LEU A 49 -6.06 -17.41 -2.16
N LYS A 50 -5.88 -18.22 -1.12
CA LYS A 50 -6.57 -18.01 0.14
C LYS A 50 -6.01 -16.78 0.86
N ARG A 51 -6.76 -16.27 1.83
CA ARG A 51 -6.35 -15.10 2.60
C ARG A 51 -5.05 -15.35 3.36
N GLU A 52 -4.88 -16.56 3.89
CA GLU A 52 -3.70 -17.00 4.64
C GLU A 52 -2.47 -17.03 3.72
N GLU A 53 -2.60 -17.64 2.54
CA GLU A 53 -1.52 -17.71 1.54
C GLU A 53 -1.09 -16.33 1.06
N PHE A 54 -2.04 -15.40 0.87
CA PHE A 54 -1.71 -14.02 0.51
C PHE A 54 -0.88 -13.35 1.61
N LEU A 55 -1.24 -13.54 2.88
CA LEU A 55 -0.50 -12.97 4.01
C LEU A 55 0.88 -13.59 4.17
N GLU A 56 1.04 -14.88 3.93
CA GLU A 56 2.35 -15.53 3.91
C GLU A 56 3.25 -14.95 2.82
N LEU A 57 2.75 -14.85 1.59
CA LEU A 57 3.50 -14.25 0.47
C LEU A 57 3.84 -12.79 0.75
N LEU A 58 2.92 -12.03 1.35
CA LEU A 58 3.16 -10.65 1.74
C LEU A 58 4.24 -10.55 2.82
N SER A 59 4.21 -11.42 3.82
CA SER A 59 5.19 -11.44 4.91
C SER A 59 6.59 -11.70 4.37
N VAL A 60 6.74 -12.65 3.44
CA VAL A 60 8.01 -12.90 2.75
C VAL A 60 8.40 -11.70 1.87
N GLY A 61 7.44 -11.11 1.16
CA GLY A 61 7.65 -9.93 0.32
C GLY A 61 8.12 -8.69 1.09
N GLN A 62 7.75 -8.56 2.37
CA GLN A 62 8.18 -7.48 3.26
C GLN A 62 9.61 -7.67 3.80
N VAL A 63 10.13 -8.89 3.80
CA VAL A 63 11.54 -9.17 4.14
C VAL A 63 12.46 -8.87 2.96
N LEU A 64 11.96 -9.00 1.73
CA LEU A 64 12.70 -8.71 0.52
C LEU A 64 12.86 -7.19 0.31
N PRO A 65 14.06 -6.71 -0.06
CA PRO A 65 14.24 -5.30 -0.39
C PRO A 65 13.49 -4.97 -1.68
N GLY A 66 12.59 -3.99 -1.62
CA GLY A 66 11.88 -3.49 -2.78
C GLY A 66 10.40 -3.21 -2.53
N PRO A 67 9.64 -2.86 -3.58
CA PRO A 67 8.21 -2.64 -3.46
C PRO A 67 7.48 -3.97 -3.23
N ASN A 68 6.76 -4.08 -2.10
CA ASN A 68 6.03 -5.30 -1.71
C ASN A 68 5.15 -5.87 -2.83
N VAL A 69 4.51 -5.00 -3.62
CA VAL A 69 3.61 -5.40 -4.70
C VAL A 69 4.37 -6.05 -5.87
N CYS A 70 5.57 -5.56 -6.19
CA CYS A 70 6.44 -6.16 -7.21
C CYS A 70 6.94 -7.54 -6.75
N ASN A 71 7.33 -7.66 -5.48
CA ASN A 71 7.73 -8.93 -4.87
C ASN A 71 6.58 -9.95 -4.93
N LEU A 72 5.36 -9.53 -4.57
CA LEU A 72 4.16 -10.35 -4.73
C LEU A 72 3.92 -10.76 -6.18
N ALA A 73 4.09 -9.86 -7.16
CA ALA A 73 3.93 -10.20 -8.58
C ALA A 73 4.90 -11.30 -9.02
N LEU A 74 6.17 -11.16 -8.65
CA LEU A 74 7.21 -12.13 -8.95
C LEU A 74 6.91 -13.49 -8.30
N MET A 75 6.60 -13.50 -7.01
CA MET A 75 6.34 -14.73 -6.26
C MET A 75 5.07 -15.45 -6.75
N ILE A 76 4.02 -14.70 -7.04
CA ILE A 76 2.76 -15.26 -7.58
C ILE A 76 2.99 -15.77 -9.00
N GLY A 77 3.72 -15.04 -9.84
CA GLY A 77 4.01 -15.47 -11.20
C GLY A 77 4.92 -16.69 -11.26
N ASP A 78 5.93 -16.75 -10.40
CA ASP A 78 6.79 -17.91 -10.25
C ASP A 78 5.98 -19.14 -9.80
N ARG A 79 5.07 -18.96 -8.83
CA ARG A 79 4.20 -20.03 -8.32
C ARG A 79 3.33 -20.69 -9.41
N PHE A 80 2.83 -19.93 -10.39
CA PHE A 80 1.88 -20.46 -11.38
C PHE A 80 2.53 -20.92 -12.69
N PHE A 81 3.54 -20.22 -13.20
CA PHE A 81 4.18 -20.54 -14.50
C PHE A 81 5.72 -20.49 -14.44
N GLY A 82 6.31 -20.58 -13.24
CA GLY A 82 7.75 -20.44 -13.03
C GLY A 82 8.29 -19.09 -13.47
N LEU A 83 9.57 -19.06 -13.85
CA LEU A 83 10.25 -17.83 -14.30
C LEU A 83 9.48 -17.06 -15.40
N ARG A 84 8.83 -17.77 -16.33
CA ARG A 84 8.05 -17.15 -17.41
C ARG A 84 6.85 -16.39 -16.86
N GLY A 85 6.18 -16.93 -15.85
CA GLY A 85 5.09 -16.26 -15.15
C GLY A 85 5.56 -15.09 -14.31
N ALA A 86 6.71 -15.23 -13.63
CA ALA A 86 7.31 -14.15 -12.84
C ALA A 86 7.62 -12.92 -13.71
N PHE A 87 8.27 -13.12 -14.86
CA PHE A 87 8.53 -12.05 -15.81
C PHE A 87 7.24 -11.48 -16.42
N ALA A 88 6.24 -12.31 -16.73
CA ALA A 88 4.96 -11.84 -17.26
C ALA A 88 4.19 -10.97 -16.26
N ALA A 89 4.15 -11.37 -14.98
CA ALA A 89 3.53 -10.60 -13.91
C ALA A 89 4.22 -9.27 -13.69
N LEU A 90 5.55 -9.28 -13.58
CA LEU A 90 6.34 -8.08 -13.37
C LEU A 90 6.25 -7.13 -14.57
N ALA A 91 6.33 -7.67 -15.80
CA ALA A 91 6.17 -6.89 -17.01
C ALA A 91 4.77 -6.27 -17.09
N GLY A 92 3.70 -7.00 -16.77
CA GLY A 92 2.34 -6.44 -16.73
C GLY A 92 2.22 -5.29 -15.72
N MET A 93 2.82 -5.47 -14.56
CA MET A 93 2.80 -4.44 -13.51
C MET A 93 3.53 -3.15 -13.91
N MET A 94 4.61 -3.25 -14.68
CA MET A 94 5.48 -2.09 -15.00
C MET A 94 5.21 -1.49 -16.38
N ALA A 95 4.92 -2.32 -17.39
CA ALA A 95 4.88 -1.90 -18.79
C ALA A 95 3.80 -0.86 -19.06
N VAL A 96 2.57 -1.09 -18.59
CA VAL A 96 1.47 -0.17 -18.88
C VAL A 96 1.61 1.16 -18.14
N PRO A 97 1.91 1.21 -16.82
CA PRO A 97 2.20 2.47 -16.16
C PRO A 97 3.37 3.23 -16.79
N LEU A 98 4.44 2.53 -17.19
CA LEU A 98 5.59 3.13 -17.87
C LEU A 98 5.19 3.74 -19.21
N LEU A 99 4.42 3.02 -20.03
CA LEU A 99 3.93 3.50 -21.32
C LEU A 99 3.02 4.73 -21.16
N ILE A 100 2.14 4.74 -20.15
CA ILE A 100 1.28 5.89 -19.85
C ILE A 100 2.13 7.12 -19.51
N VAL A 101 3.11 6.98 -18.60
CA VAL A 101 3.99 8.07 -18.21
C VAL A 101 4.83 8.57 -19.38
N LEU A 102 5.36 7.65 -20.20
CA LEU A 102 6.14 8.01 -21.37
C LEU A 102 5.31 8.75 -22.41
N ALA A 103 4.09 8.28 -22.69
CA ALA A 103 3.16 8.95 -23.60
C ALA A 103 2.77 10.35 -23.10
N LEU A 104 2.44 10.48 -21.80
CA LEU A 104 2.16 11.78 -21.18
C LEU A 104 3.36 12.71 -21.25
N THR A 105 4.57 12.20 -21.04
CA THR A 105 5.80 12.98 -21.13
C THR A 105 6.07 13.45 -22.56
N ALA A 106 5.87 12.59 -23.55
CA ALA A 106 6.03 12.95 -24.96
C ALA A 106 5.05 14.05 -25.39
N VAL A 107 3.77 13.92 -24.98
CA VAL A 107 2.76 14.97 -25.21
C VAL A 107 3.13 16.25 -24.49
N TYR A 108 3.60 16.16 -23.24
CA TYR A 108 4.01 17.31 -22.45
C TYR A 108 5.16 18.08 -23.11
N VAL A 109 6.22 17.39 -23.57
CA VAL A 109 7.36 18.05 -24.21
C VAL A 109 6.92 18.81 -25.46
N HIS A 110 6.03 18.21 -26.27
CA HIS A 110 5.56 18.84 -27.51
C HIS A 110 4.66 20.07 -27.26
N TRP A 111 3.81 20.02 -26.23
CA TRP A 111 2.78 21.06 -25.98
C TRP A 111 3.04 21.90 -24.72
N SER A 112 4.26 21.82 -24.16
CA SER A 112 4.66 22.50 -22.92
C SER A 112 4.44 24.02 -22.94
N GLY A 113 4.49 24.65 -24.11
CA GLY A 113 4.26 26.08 -24.28
C GLY A 113 2.80 26.53 -24.23
N HIS A 114 1.82 25.60 -24.28
CA HIS A 114 0.41 25.96 -24.30
C HIS A 114 -0.14 26.10 -22.86
N PRO A 115 -0.79 27.22 -22.49
CA PRO A 115 -1.25 27.48 -21.12
C PRO A 115 -2.25 26.43 -20.61
N MET A 116 -2.99 25.78 -21.51
CA MET A 116 -3.90 24.68 -21.16
C MET A 116 -3.17 23.45 -20.58
N VAL A 117 -1.95 23.15 -21.02
CA VAL A 117 -1.16 22.01 -20.51
C VAL A 117 -0.71 22.30 -19.06
N ALA A 118 -0.26 23.52 -18.79
CA ALA A 118 0.07 23.95 -17.43
C ALA A 118 -1.17 23.91 -16.52
N GLY A 119 -2.34 24.30 -17.03
CA GLY A 119 -3.62 24.17 -16.32
C GLY A 119 -3.99 22.72 -16.00
N ALA A 120 -3.85 21.81 -16.97
CA ALA A 120 -4.12 20.40 -16.79
C ALA A 120 -3.20 19.75 -15.74
N LEU A 121 -1.90 20.07 -15.76
CA LEU A 121 -0.94 19.59 -14.75
C LEU A 121 -1.27 20.10 -13.34
N ARG A 122 -1.67 21.37 -13.20
CA ARG A 122 -2.15 21.89 -11.91
C ARG A 122 -3.41 21.17 -11.44
N GLY A 123 -4.34 20.87 -12.36
CA GLY A 123 -5.52 20.07 -12.07
C GLY A 123 -5.16 18.67 -11.58
N MET A 124 -4.22 17.98 -12.25
CA MET A 124 -3.71 16.68 -11.82
C MET A 124 -3.05 16.74 -10.43
N ALA A 125 -2.24 17.78 -10.17
CA ALA A 125 -1.64 18.00 -8.85
C ALA A 125 -2.71 18.20 -7.77
N ALA A 126 -3.75 18.98 -8.05
CA ALA A 126 -4.87 19.18 -7.13
C ALA A 126 -5.65 17.88 -6.85
N VAL A 127 -5.92 17.07 -7.88
CA VAL A 127 -6.56 15.75 -7.74
C VAL A 127 -5.70 14.80 -6.91
N SER A 128 -4.39 14.77 -7.16
CA SER A 128 -3.44 13.96 -6.38
C SER A 128 -3.42 14.37 -4.91
N ALA A 129 -3.38 15.68 -4.62
CA ALA A 129 -3.47 16.20 -3.26
C ALA A 129 -4.79 15.79 -2.58
N GLY A 130 -5.92 15.92 -3.28
CA GLY A 130 -7.22 15.47 -2.78
C GLY A 130 -7.26 13.97 -2.48
N LEU A 131 -6.65 13.14 -3.32
CA LEU A 131 -6.55 11.69 -3.09
C LEU A 131 -5.69 11.34 -1.87
N ILE A 132 -4.58 12.05 -1.68
CA ILE A 132 -3.71 11.89 -0.50
C ILE A 132 -4.49 12.25 0.76
N ILE A 133 -5.18 13.39 0.75
CA ILE A 133 -6.04 13.81 1.87
C ILE A 133 -7.13 12.78 2.12
N GLY A 134 -7.83 12.30 1.08
CA GLY A 134 -8.85 11.27 1.21
C GLY A 134 -8.32 9.96 1.81
N SER A 135 -7.11 9.55 1.41
CA SER A 135 -6.42 8.38 1.97
C SER A 135 -6.06 8.59 3.44
N ALA A 136 -5.58 9.78 3.80
CA ALA A 136 -5.29 10.14 5.19
C ALA A 136 -6.57 10.15 6.06
N LEU A 137 -7.67 10.71 5.55
CA LEU A 137 -8.96 10.70 6.23
C LEU A 137 -9.49 9.27 6.43
N LYS A 138 -9.28 8.38 5.45
CA LYS A 138 -9.66 6.97 5.56
C LYS A 138 -8.87 6.22 6.65
N LEU A 139 -7.65 6.67 6.96
CA LEU A 139 -6.81 6.13 8.04
C LEU A 139 -7.12 6.76 9.41
N MET A 140 -7.82 7.89 9.46
CA MET A 140 -8.15 8.60 10.69
C MET A 140 -8.91 7.74 11.74
N PRO A 141 -9.89 6.89 11.38
CA PRO A 141 -10.56 6.01 12.34
C PRO A 141 -9.63 4.98 12.98
N ALA A 142 -8.53 4.59 12.31
CA ALA A 142 -7.54 3.69 12.90
C ALA A 142 -6.73 4.38 14.00
N LEU A 143 -6.52 5.71 13.90
CA LEU A 143 -5.88 6.50 14.94
C LEU A 143 -6.78 6.69 16.17
N LEU A 144 -8.09 6.83 15.97
CA LEU A 144 -9.08 6.94 17.05
C LEU A 144 -9.15 5.69 17.94
N LYS A 145 -8.84 4.52 17.38
CA LYS A 145 -8.80 3.24 18.10
C LYS A 145 -7.47 2.98 18.80
N ASN A 146 -6.49 3.89 18.69
CA ASN A 146 -5.18 3.71 19.26
C ASN A 146 -5.22 4.00 20.78
N PRO A 147 -4.70 3.11 21.65
CA PRO A 147 -4.67 3.30 23.12
C PRO A 147 -3.92 4.57 23.58
N MET A 148 -3.21 5.24 22.68
CA MET A 148 -2.44 6.47 22.96
C MET A 148 -3.29 7.73 23.19
N GLY A 149 -4.58 7.69 22.81
CA GLY A 149 -5.50 8.81 22.89
C GLY A 149 -5.37 9.81 21.73
N LEU A 150 -6.51 10.31 21.26
CA LEU A 150 -6.62 11.28 20.17
C LEU A 150 -5.70 12.52 20.28
N PRO A 151 -5.54 13.19 21.45
CA PRO A 151 -4.77 14.43 21.52
C PRO A 151 -3.28 14.22 21.25
N VAL A 152 -2.71 13.07 21.63
CA VAL A 152 -1.29 12.76 21.39
C VAL A 152 -1.03 12.45 19.92
N CYS A 153 -1.93 11.71 19.26
CA CYS A 153 -1.83 11.46 17.82
C CYS A 153 -1.93 12.75 17.01
N VAL A 154 -2.83 13.67 17.39
CA VAL A 154 -2.97 14.98 16.73
C VAL A 154 -1.72 15.84 16.98
N ALA A 155 -1.17 15.85 18.20
CA ALA A 155 0.05 16.58 18.51
C ALA A 155 1.26 16.08 17.71
N LEU A 156 1.43 14.75 17.57
CA LEU A 156 2.48 14.15 16.75
C LEU A 156 2.30 14.47 15.26
N ALA A 157 1.06 14.42 14.76
CA ALA A 157 0.76 14.78 13.38
C ALA A 157 1.08 16.26 13.10
N ALA A 158 0.70 17.16 14.01
CA ALA A 158 1.00 18.59 13.93
C ALA A 158 2.52 18.85 13.99
N ALA A 159 3.24 18.20 14.92
CA ALA A 159 4.69 18.30 15.02
C ALA A 159 5.40 17.82 13.74
N THR A 160 4.93 16.71 13.16
CA THR A 160 5.44 16.18 11.89
C THR A 160 5.22 17.18 10.75
N PHE A 161 4.01 17.74 10.66
CA PHE A 161 3.67 18.73 9.64
C PHE A 161 4.54 19.99 9.77
N VAL A 162 4.71 20.52 10.98
CA VAL A 162 5.55 21.70 11.21
C VAL A 162 7.02 21.42 10.87
N GLY A 163 7.56 20.29 11.31
CA GLY A 163 8.97 19.93 11.04
C GLY A 163 9.27 19.78 9.55
N ILE A 164 8.36 19.18 8.78
CA ILE A 164 8.56 18.94 7.34
C ILE A 164 8.18 20.17 6.52
N ALA A 165 6.99 20.72 6.72
CA ALA A 165 6.42 21.75 5.85
C ALA A 165 6.98 23.15 6.12
N ILE A 166 7.26 23.49 7.39
CA ILE A 166 7.74 24.82 7.78
C ILE A 166 9.26 24.81 7.94
N MET A 167 9.80 23.85 8.69
CA MET A 167 11.23 23.81 9.04
C MET A 167 12.12 23.22 7.92
N ARG A 168 11.50 22.56 6.92
CA ARG A 168 12.19 21.89 5.80
C ARG A 168 13.30 20.94 6.24
N TRP A 169 13.15 20.33 7.41
CA TRP A 169 14.14 19.38 7.90
C TRP A 169 14.16 18.11 7.05
N PRO A 170 15.32 17.43 6.96
CA PRO A 170 15.39 16.20 6.19
C PRO A 170 14.39 15.19 6.75
N LEU A 171 13.54 14.65 5.87
CA LEU A 171 12.45 13.75 6.23
C LEU A 171 12.91 12.60 7.12
N LEU A 172 14.13 12.11 6.89
CA LEU A 172 14.77 11.06 7.68
C LEU A 172 14.87 11.42 9.17
N TRP A 173 15.31 12.64 9.52
CA TRP A 173 15.46 13.05 10.92
C TRP A 173 14.11 13.25 11.60
N VAL A 174 13.16 13.88 10.92
CA VAL A 174 11.81 14.08 11.46
C VAL A 174 11.14 12.74 11.73
N LEU A 175 11.25 11.79 10.79
CA LEU A 175 10.70 10.45 10.93
C LEU A 175 11.37 9.71 12.09
N LEU A 176 12.70 9.70 12.17
CA LEU A 176 13.43 8.99 13.23
C LEU A 176 13.07 9.50 14.63
N VAL A 177 13.07 10.82 14.83
CA VAL A 177 12.81 11.42 16.14
C VAL A 177 11.35 11.25 16.54
N LEU A 178 10.40 11.59 15.66
CA LEU A 178 8.98 11.52 16.00
C LEU A 178 8.45 10.09 16.07
N CYS A 179 8.93 9.16 15.24
CA CYS A 179 8.60 7.74 15.41
C CYS A 179 9.19 7.16 16.68
N ALA A 180 10.42 7.51 17.06
CA ALA A 180 11.03 7.02 18.31
C ALA A 180 10.26 7.53 19.54
N ILE A 181 9.89 8.82 19.56
CA ILE A 181 9.08 9.41 20.63
C ILE A 181 7.69 8.79 20.66
N GLY A 182 7.04 8.66 19.50
CA GLY A 182 5.73 8.03 19.37
C GLY A 182 5.72 6.57 19.83
N TRP A 183 6.74 5.79 19.46
CA TRP A 183 6.89 4.40 19.90
C TRP A 183 7.16 4.31 21.40
N ALA A 184 8.08 5.11 21.94
CA ALA A 184 8.36 5.12 23.38
C ALA A 184 7.11 5.46 24.20
N TYR A 185 6.30 6.42 23.75
CA TYR A 185 5.06 6.78 24.41
C TYR A 185 3.97 5.71 24.26
N ALA A 186 3.80 5.13 23.06
CA ALA A 186 2.92 3.99 22.82
C ALA A 186 3.21 2.82 23.75
N TYR A 187 4.50 2.48 23.88
CA TYR A 187 4.97 1.37 24.68
C TYR A 187 4.70 1.57 26.17
N ARG A 188 4.84 2.81 26.66
CA ARG A 188 4.51 3.17 28.04
C ARG A 188 3.00 3.10 28.30
N CYS A 189 2.17 3.55 27.35
CA CYS A 189 0.72 3.54 27.50
C CYS A 189 0.16 2.11 27.52
N ILE A 190 0.59 1.26 26.59
CA ILE A 190 0.19 -0.15 26.52
C ILE A 190 0.65 -0.92 27.77
N ARG A 191 1.87 -0.65 28.27
CA ARG A 191 2.35 -1.26 29.53
C ARG A 191 1.55 -0.79 30.75
N ALA A 192 1.15 0.48 30.80
CA ALA A 192 0.33 1.00 31.91
C ALA A 192 -1.07 0.39 31.93
N GLU A 193 -1.66 0.13 30.75
CA GLU A 193 -2.95 -0.56 30.63
C GLU A 193 -2.86 -2.05 31.02
N ALA A 194 -1.77 -2.74 30.63
CA ALA A 194 -1.54 -4.13 31.04
C ALA A 194 -1.43 -4.26 32.57
N MET A 195 -0.70 -3.36 33.22
CA MET A 195 -0.53 -3.35 34.69
C MET A 195 -1.84 -3.04 35.44
N ARG A 196 -2.73 -2.23 34.86
CA ARG A 196 -4.08 -1.98 35.41
C ARG A 196 -4.98 -3.20 35.33
N LYS A 197 -4.80 -4.07 34.32
CA LYS A 197 -5.62 -5.26 34.10
C LYS A 197 -5.22 -6.41 35.03
N ASP A 198 -3.93 -6.57 35.33
CA ASP A 198 -3.43 -7.55 36.30
C ASP A 198 -3.71 -7.13 37.76
N GLY A 199 -3.68 -5.83 38.08
CA GLY A 199 -3.98 -5.32 39.42
C GLY A 199 -5.46 -5.31 39.82
N GLY A 200 -6.38 -5.68 38.91
CA GLY A 200 -7.82 -5.78 39.17
C GLY A 200 -8.34 -7.22 39.33
N ALA A 201 -7.44 -8.21 39.29
CA ALA A 201 -7.75 -9.64 39.40
C ALA A 201 -7.40 -10.24 40.78
N THR A 202 -7.11 -9.41 41.79
CA THR A 202 -6.85 -9.81 43.19
C THR A 202 -7.92 -9.26 44.11
#